data_AF-A0A7J9HVP6-F1
#
_entry.id   AF-A0A7J9HVP6-F1
#
_cell.length_a   1.000
_cell.length_b   1.000
_cell.length_c   1.000
_cell.angle_alpha   90.00
_cell.angle_beta   90.00
_cell.angle_gamma   90.00
#
_symmetry.space_group_name_H-M   'P 1'
#
loop_
_entity.id
_entity.type
_entity.pdbx_description
1 polymer ?
#
loop_
_entity_poly.entity_id
_entity_poly.type
_entity_poly.pdbx_seq_one_letter_code
_entity_poly.pdbx_strand_id
1 'polypeptide(L)'
;MATLQSLQDEDVDWKAPWMIIDEILYRCNDFDWVPLIGIWGPVGYAPLLVLRQYRSRQFILVMQGLAQCEFAYKCDNYKKKVREISNAWNQTHKMKRFFANPMMTPEYDWWWEIVKQDFEKKSSELGKRIENLKEEKIQLGLDVDVQKLEVEKMRKGKNKAEEDLNSLKINYKKLRLSMRTVGLGKTSKQ
;
A
#
# COMPACT_ATOMS: atom_id res chain seq x y z
N MET A 1 19.52 -29.32 -18.20
CA MET A 1 18.82 -28.02 -18.24
C MET A 1 19.40 -27.16 -17.14
N ALA A 2 20.02 -26.03 -17.48
CA ALA A 2 20.54 -25.09 -16.49
C ALA A 2 19.37 -24.37 -15.81
N THR A 3 19.35 -24.36 -14.48
CA THR A 3 18.41 -23.55 -13.71
C THR A 3 18.93 -22.11 -13.66
N LEU A 4 18.07 -21.10 -13.60
CA LEU A 4 18.49 -19.69 -13.51
C LEU A 4 19.44 -19.42 -12.32
N GLN A 5 19.45 -20.30 -11.33
CA GLN A 5 20.32 -20.24 -10.15
C GLN A 5 21.79 -20.59 -10.43
N SER A 6 22.12 -21.20 -11.58
CA SER A 6 23.50 -21.60 -11.92
C SER A 6 24.22 -20.63 -12.86
N LEU A 7 23.58 -19.52 -13.25
CA LEU A 7 24.17 -18.53 -14.15
C LEU A 7 25.17 -17.65 -13.38
N GLN A 8 26.37 -17.50 -13.92
CA GLN A 8 27.35 -16.51 -13.49
C GLN A 8 27.10 -15.17 -14.19
N ASP A 9 27.71 -14.07 -13.72
CA ASP A 9 27.55 -12.73 -14.32
C ASP A 9 28.00 -12.73 -15.79
N GLU A 10 28.99 -13.56 -16.12
CA GLU A 10 29.52 -13.73 -17.49
C GLU A 10 28.55 -14.48 -18.42
N ASP A 11 27.60 -15.25 -17.86
CA ASP A 11 26.61 -16.03 -18.62
C ASP A 11 25.39 -15.18 -19.03
N VAL A 12 25.26 -13.96 -18.49
CA VAL A 12 24.09 -13.09 -18.68
C VAL A 12 24.44 -11.89 -19.56
N ASP A 13 23.98 -11.94 -20.81
CA ASP A 13 24.08 -10.81 -21.73
C ASP A 13 22.88 -9.86 -21.56
N TRP A 14 23.09 -8.70 -20.94
CA TRP A 14 22.07 -7.65 -20.74
C TRP A 14 21.73 -6.84 -22.01
N LYS A 15 22.08 -7.35 -23.18
CA LYS A 15 21.95 -6.66 -24.47
C LYS A 15 20.81 -7.27 -25.29
N ALA A 16 19.91 -6.43 -25.78
CA ALA A 16 19.11 -6.77 -26.95
C ALA A 16 20.04 -6.78 -28.18
N PRO A 17 20.25 -7.92 -28.87
CA PRO A 17 21.24 -8.03 -29.96
C PRO A 17 21.09 -6.97 -31.05
N TRP A 18 19.85 -6.52 -31.29
CA TRP A 18 19.45 -5.51 -32.27
C TRP A 18 19.62 -4.05 -31.80
N MET A 19 19.94 -3.82 -30.52
CA MET A 19 20.07 -2.47 -29.95
C MET A 19 21.54 -2.03 -30.01
N ILE A 20 21.92 -1.41 -31.13
CA ILE A 20 23.20 -0.71 -31.29
C ILE A 20 22.94 0.76 -30.96
N ILE A 21 23.06 1.11 -29.69
CA ILE A 21 22.96 2.49 -29.21
C ILE A 21 24.39 2.99 -28.97
N ASP A 22 24.83 3.96 -29.78
CA ASP A 22 26.11 4.67 -29.62
C ASP A 22 26.00 5.90 -28.71
N GLU A 23 24.77 6.41 -28.51
CA GLU A 23 24.46 7.57 -27.68
C GLU A 23 23.34 7.24 -26.68
N ILE A 24 23.65 7.35 -25.39
CA ILE A 24 22.68 7.10 -24.32
C ILE A 24 22.10 8.44 -23.88
N LEU A 25 20.80 8.62 -24.06
CA LEU A 25 20.05 9.70 -23.42
C LEU A 25 20.05 9.44 -21.92
N TYR A 26 20.54 10.37 -21.10
CA TYR A 26 20.68 10.14 -19.65
C TYR A 26 20.09 11.22 -18.77
N ARG A 27 19.85 12.42 -19.31
CA ARG A 27 19.33 13.58 -18.58
C ARG A 27 18.44 14.42 -19.49
N CYS A 28 17.41 15.02 -18.91
CA CYS A 28 16.53 15.97 -19.58
C CYS A 28 16.46 17.24 -18.74
N ASN A 29 16.88 18.39 -19.26
CA ASN A 29 17.02 19.62 -18.49
C ASN A 29 17.81 19.36 -17.18
N ASP A 30 17.26 19.75 -16.03
CA ASP A 30 17.84 19.53 -14.70
C ASP A 30 17.51 18.15 -14.08
N PHE A 31 16.79 17.28 -14.79
CA PHE A 31 16.47 15.93 -14.30
C PHE A 31 17.64 14.98 -14.54
N ASP A 32 18.23 14.41 -13.47
CA ASP A 32 19.24 13.34 -13.54
C ASP A 32 18.70 11.98 -14.05
N TRP A 33 17.50 12.00 -14.61
CA TRP A 33 16.78 10.87 -15.18
C TRP A 33 15.98 11.34 -16.40
N VAL A 34 15.58 10.38 -17.21
CA VAL A 34 14.80 10.57 -18.43
C VAL A 34 13.33 10.25 -18.14
N PRO A 35 12.43 11.25 -18.16
CA PRO A 35 11.00 10.99 -18.01
C PRO A 35 10.46 10.26 -19.24
N LEU A 36 9.89 9.07 -19.00
CA LEU A 36 9.18 8.27 -19.99
C LEU A 36 7.69 8.36 -19.71
N ILE A 37 6.92 8.88 -20.65
CA ILE A 37 5.47 9.06 -20.51
C ILE A 37 4.78 7.75 -20.91
N GLY A 38 4.27 7.00 -19.91
CA GLY A 38 3.47 5.80 -20.12
C GLY A 38 1.96 6.06 -20.10
N ILE A 39 1.18 5.01 -20.36
CA ILE A 39 -0.30 5.04 -20.33
C ILE A 39 -0.82 5.35 -18.91
N TRP A 40 -0.11 4.87 -17.88
CA TRP A 40 -0.51 5.00 -16.47
C TRP A 40 0.05 6.25 -15.77
N GLY A 41 1.02 6.91 -16.40
CA GLY A 41 1.75 8.04 -15.85
C GLY A 41 3.18 8.05 -16.38
N PRO A 42 3.92 9.14 -16.16
CA PRO A 42 5.34 9.16 -16.42
C PRO A 42 6.13 8.41 -15.34
N VAL A 43 7.15 7.72 -15.81
CA VAL A 43 8.14 6.99 -15.01
C VAL A 43 9.52 7.52 -15.37
N GLY A 44 10.36 7.71 -14.37
CA GLY A 44 11.72 8.16 -14.57
C GLY A 44 12.65 7.00 -14.81
N TYR A 45 13.15 6.90 -16.03
CA TYR A 45 14.26 6.01 -16.34
C TYR A 45 15.55 6.70 -15.95
N ALA A 46 16.40 6.07 -15.14
CA ALA A 46 17.71 6.59 -14.76
C ALA A 46 18.83 5.78 -15.43
N PRO A 47 19.15 6.03 -16.71
CA PRO A 47 20.17 5.33 -17.51
C PRO A 47 21.52 5.17 -16.83
N LEU A 48 21.91 6.16 -16.03
CA LEU A 48 23.17 6.11 -15.32
C LEU A 48 23.20 4.95 -14.31
N LEU A 49 22.08 4.60 -13.68
CA LEU A 49 22.01 3.50 -12.70
C LEU A 49 22.15 2.12 -13.35
N VAL A 50 22.09 2.05 -14.68
CA VAL A 50 22.04 0.79 -15.44
C VAL A 50 23.05 0.77 -16.58
N LEU A 51 24.21 1.40 -16.41
CA LEU A 51 25.27 1.48 -17.43
C LEU A 51 25.82 0.11 -17.84
N ARG A 52 25.70 -0.88 -16.96
CA ARG A 52 25.97 -2.29 -17.25
C ARG A 52 25.20 -2.81 -18.47
N GLN A 53 23.94 -2.40 -18.67
CA GLN A 53 23.13 -2.77 -19.85
C GLN A 53 23.80 -2.32 -21.15
N TYR A 54 24.55 -1.23 -21.09
CA TYR A 54 25.27 -0.65 -22.21
C TYR A 54 26.72 -1.11 -22.30
N ARG A 55 27.16 -2.10 -21.51
CA ARG A 55 28.58 -2.50 -21.42
C ARG A 55 29.49 -1.28 -21.19
N SER A 56 29.08 -0.42 -20.27
CA SER A 56 29.86 0.72 -19.82
C SER A 56 30.18 0.55 -18.34
N ARG A 57 31.24 1.23 -17.88
CA ARG A 57 31.67 1.20 -16.48
C ARG A 57 30.58 1.78 -15.58
N GLN A 58 30.23 1.07 -14.50
CA GLN A 58 29.24 1.50 -13.53
C GLN A 58 29.89 2.32 -12.43
N PHE A 59 29.30 3.46 -12.07
CA PHE A 59 29.77 4.36 -11.01
C PHE A 59 28.71 4.52 -9.91
N ILE A 60 29.14 4.96 -8.72
CA ILE A 60 28.19 5.42 -7.69
C ILE A 60 27.45 6.63 -8.23
N LEU A 61 26.12 6.58 -8.15
CA LEU A 61 25.28 7.67 -8.61
C LEU A 61 24.68 8.47 -7.47
N VAL A 62 24.56 9.75 -7.77
CA VAL A 62 23.77 10.68 -6.98
C VAL A 62 22.30 10.35 -7.24
N MET A 63 21.66 9.66 -6.28
CA MET A 63 20.24 9.27 -6.32
C MET A 63 19.27 10.46 -6.12
N GLN A 64 19.77 11.71 -6.23
CA GLN A 64 18.96 12.90 -5.98
C GLN A 64 17.83 13.00 -7.02
N GLY A 65 16.62 13.29 -6.56
CA GLY A 65 15.45 13.41 -7.42
C GLY A 65 14.84 12.10 -7.90
N LEU A 66 15.39 10.91 -7.57
CA LEU A 66 14.80 9.64 -8.00
C LEU A 66 13.41 9.39 -7.40
N ALA A 67 13.17 9.87 -6.17
CA ALA A 67 11.84 9.81 -5.55
C ALA A 67 10.79 10.67 -6.29
N GLN A 68 11.21 11.57 -7.18
CA GLN A 68 10.35 12.42 -8.00
C GLN A 68 10.11 11.84 -9.40
N CYS A 69 10.70 10.68 -9.70
CA CYS A 69 10.62 9.99 -11.00
C CYS A 69 9.22 9.49 -11.37
N GLU A 70 8.32 9.31 -10.40
CA GLU A 70 7.05 8.63 -10.65
C GLU A 70 5.87 9.49 -10.19
N PHE A 71 4.86 9.63 -11.04
CA PHE A 71 3.55 10.13 -10.63
C PHE A 71 2.42 9.59 -11.51
N ALA A 72 1.22 9.46 -10.94
CA ALA A 72 0.04 9.03 -11.68
C ALA A 72 -0.70 10.23 -12.30
N TYR A 73 -1.32 10.03 -13.47
CA TYR A 73 -2.15 11.08 -14.10
C TYR A 73 -3.36 11.50 -13.26
N LYS A 74 -3.79 10.68 -12.31
CA LYS A 74 -4.93 11.00 -11.43
C LYS A 74 -4.58 11.95 -10.28
N CYS A 75 -3.31 12.29 -10.09
CA CYS A 75 -2.89 13.21 -9.04
C CYS A 75 -3.15 14.68 -9.42
N ASP A 76 -3.41 15.50 -8.41
CA ASP A 76 -3.49 16.95 -8.59
C ASP A 76 -2.24 17.48 -9.29
N ASN A 77 -2.43 18.49 -10.15
CA ASN A 77 -1.35 19.17 -10.88
C ASN A 77 -0.65 18.33 -11.99
N TYR A 78 -1.18 17.16 -12.40
CA TYR A 78 -0.56 16.34 -13.45
C TYR A 78 -0.33 17.09 -14.77
N LYS A 79 -1.28 17.95 -15.19
CA LYS A 79 -1.15 18.71 -16.45
C LYS A 79 0.08 19.63 -16.44
N LYS A 80 0.39 20.23 -15.29
CA LYS A 80 1.58 21.07 -15.12
C LYS A 80 2.84 20.22 -15.21
N LYS A 81 2.88 19.07 -14.53
CA LYS A 81 4.01 18.15 -14.59
C LYS A 81 4.26 17.59 -15.99
N VAL A 82 3.20 17.25 -16.73
CA VAL A 82 3.31 16.82 -18.14
C VAL A 82 3.90 17.93 -19.01
N ARG A 83 3.52 19.19 -18.77
CA ARG A 83 4.12 20.35 -19.45
C ARG A 83 5.59 20.53 -19.07
N GLU A 84 5.95 20.37 -17.79
CA GLU A 84 7.35 20.42 -17.33
C GLU A 84 8.20 19.34 -18.00
N ILE A 85 7.71 18.10 -18.08
CA ILE A 85 8.37 16.99 -18.80
C ILE A 85 8.51 17.32 -20.29
N SER A 86 7.43 17.76 -20.93
CA SER A 86 7.45 18.11 -22.36
C SER A 86 8.44 19.24 -22.65
N ASN A 87 8.58 20.20 -21.74
CA ASN A 87 9.57 21.27 -21.86
C ASN A 87 10.99 20.74 -21.65
N ALA A 88 11.19 19.83 -20.69
CA ALA A 88 12.49 19.23 -20.42
C ALA A 88 13.01 18.37 -21.59
N TRP A 89 12.11 17.75 -22.36
CA TRP A 89 12.45 17.04 -23.59
C TRP A 89 13.02 17.95 -24.70
N ASN A 90 12.86 19.27 -24.62
CA ASN A 90 13.54 20.18 -25.54
C ASN A 90 15.04 20.32 -25.21
N GLN A 91 15.48 19.89 -24.03
CA GLN A 91 16.86 19.96 -23.57
C GLN A 91 17.37 18.58 -23.16
N THR A 92 17.58 17.72 -24.15
CA THR A 92 18.11 16.37 -23.90
C THR A 92 19.64 16.35 -23.85
N HIS A 93 20.18 15.67 -22.84
CA HIS A 93 21.62 15.40 -22.74
C HIS A 93 21.90 13.94 -23.06
N LYS A 94 22.78 13.74 -24.04
CA LYS A 94 23.26 12.43 -24.45
C LYS A 94 24.73 12.30 -24.11
N MET A 95 25.15 11.07 -23.81
CA MET A 95 26.56 10.74 -23.67
C MET A 95 26.92 9.67 -24.69
N LYS A 96 28.14 9.76 -25.21
CA LYS A 96 28.69 8.71 -26.05
C LYS A 96 28.91 7.46 -25.21
N ARG A 97 28.51 6.32 -25.75
CA ARG A 97 28.77 5.02 -25.15
C ARG A 97 30.28 4.78 -25.12
N PHE A 98 30.80 4.45 -23.95
CA PHE A 98 32.17 3.98 -23.78
C PHE A 98 32.15 2.46 -23.67
N PHE A 99 32.77 1.79 -24.64
CA PHE A 99 33.02 0.35 -24.56
C PHE A 99 34.09 0.09 -23.51
N ALA A 100 33.66 -0.37 -22.35
CA ALA A 100 34.51 -0.99 -21.36
C ALA A 100 33.93 -2.38 -21.10
N ASN A 101 34.76 -3.36 -20.74
CA ASN A 101 34.19 -4.55 -20.10
C ASN A 101 33.36 -4.07 -18.90
N PRO A 102 32.20 -4.69 -18.61
CA PRO A 102 31.38 -4.30 -17.47
C PRO A 102 32.23 -4.38 -16.20
N MET A 103 32.77 -3.24 -15.78
CA MET A 103 33.67 -3.15 -14.64
C MET A 103 32.92 -2.35 -13.59
N MET A 104 32.71 -2.96 -12.43
CA MET A 104 32.26 -2.23 -11.26
C MET A 104 33.45 -1.48 -10.69
N THR A 105 33.23 -0.26 -10.24
CA THR A 105 34.25 0.39 -9.42
C THR A 105 34.15 -0.17 -8.00
N PRO A 106 35.26 -0.33 -7.27
CA PRO A 106 35.22 -0.82 -5.88
C PRO A 106 34.26 -0.03 -4.99
N GLU A 107 34.10 1.27 -5.28
CA GLU A 107 33.17 2.13 -4.55
C GLU A 107 31.70 1.78 -4.86
N TYR A 108 31.39 1.36 -6.09
CA TYR A 108 30.06 0.87 -6.44
C TYR A 108 29.77 -0.46 -5.73
N ASP A 109 30.73 -1.39 -5.68
CA ASP A 109 30.56 -2.67 -4.97
C ASP A 109 30.25 -2.43 -3.50
N TRP A 110 31.00 -1.52 -2.87
CA TRP A 110 30.77 -1.12 -1.49
C TRP A 110 29.39 -0.47 -1.29
N TRP A 111 28.99 0.45 -2.18
CA TRP A 111 27.67 1.08 -2.13
C TRP A 111 26.54 0.04 -2.29
N TRP A 112 26.72 -0.93 -3.19
CA TRP A 112 25.74 -1.99 -3.43
C TRP A 112 25.52 -2.86 -2.19
N GLU A 113 26.58 -3.22 -1.48
CA GLU A 113 26.48 -3.96 -0.22
C GLU A 113 25.71 -3.18 0.87
N ILE A 114 25.90 -1.86 0.95
CA ILE A 114 25.13 -1.01 1.89
C ILE A 114 23.65 -1.03 1.53
N VAL A 115 23.32 -0.79 0.25
CA VAL A 115 21.93 -0.77 -0.22
C VAL A 115 21.26 -2.12 0.02
N LYS A 116 21.98 -3.22 -0.21
CA LYS A 116 21.50 -4.57 0.03
C LYS A 116 21.19 -4.80 1.52
N GLN A 117 22.10 -4.43 2.41
CA GLN A 117 21.88 -4.54 3.86
C GLN A 117 20.70 -3.69 4.34
N ASP A 118 20.59 -2.45 3.86
CA ASP A 118 19.46 -1.58 4.19
C ASP A 118 18.12 -2.14 3.68
N PHE A 119 18.11 -2.73 2.48
CA PHE A 119 16.95 -3.40 1.93
C PHE A 119 16.54 -4.62 2.77
N GLU A 120 17.50 -5.49 3.11
CA GLU A 120 17.26 -6.67 3.96
C GLU A 120 16.70 -6.26 5.33
N LYS A 121 17.26 -5.21 5.94
CA LYS A 121 16.78 -4.65 7.21
C LYS A 121 15.33 -4.15 7.11
N LYS A 122 15.02 -3.32 6.10
CA LYS A 122 13.66 -2.82 5.87
C LYS A 122 12.66 -3.94 5.57
N SER A 123 13.07 -4.94 4.79
CA SER A 123 12.25 -6.11 4.48
C SER A 123 11.91 -6.90 5.75
N SER A 124 12.90 -7.10 6.64
CA SER A 124 12.70 -7.76 7.94
C SER A 124 11.73 -6.97 8.83
N GLU A 125 11.90 -5.65 8.91
CA GLU A 125 11.01 -4.77 9.69
C GLU A 125 9.57 -4.81 9.17
N LEU A 126 9.38 -4.73 7.85
CA LEU A 126 8.06 -4.86 7.23
C LEU A 126 7.45 -6.24 7.48
N GLY A 127 8.24 -7.31 7.44
CA GLY A 127 7.80 -8.67 7.78
C GLY A 127 7.22 -8.74 9.19
N LYS A 128 7.94 -8.20 10.18
CA LYS A 128 7.47 -8.13 11.59
C LYS A 128 6.20 -7.29 11.72
N ARG A 129 6.11 -6.16 11.02
CA ARG A 129 4.92 -5.31 11.05
C ARG A 129 3.70 -6.02 10.46
N ILE A 130 3.87 -6.81 9.41
CA ILE A 130 2.81 -7.61 8.81
C ILE A 130 2.32 -8.68 9.79
N GLU A 131 3.23 -9.33 10.52
CA GLU A 131 2.88 -10.33 11.54
C GLU A 131 2.07 -9.71 12.69
N ASN A 132 2.55 -8.60 13.26
CA ASN A 132 1.82 -7.88 14.31
C ASN A 132 0.41 -7.46 13.87
N LEU A 133 0.26 -6.96 12.63
CA LEU A 133 -1.05 -6.57 12.08
C LEU A 133 -1.98 -7.78 11.89
N LYS A 134 -1.44 -8.97 11.61
CA LYS A 134 -2.25 -10.20 11.54
C LYS A 134 -2.74 -10.60 12.92
N GLU A 135 -1.91 -10.51 13.95
CA GLU A 135 -2.29 -10.79 15.34
C GLU A 135 -3.36 -9.82 15.84
N GLU A 136 -3.16 -8.52 15.63
CA GLU A 136 -4.13 -7.48 15.99
C GLU A 136 -5.49 -7.71 15.31
N LYS A 137 -5.48 -8.10 14.03
CA LYS A 137 -6.69 -8.45 13.29
C LYS A 137 -7.43 -9.64 13.90
N ILE A 138 -6.72 -10.67 14.37
CA ILE A 138 -7.33 -11.83 15.04
C ILE A 138 -7.96 -11.39 16.36
N GLN A 139 -7.26 -10.60 17.17
CA GLN A 139 -7.77 -10.11 18.45
C GLN A 139 -9.05 -9.28 18.27
N LEU A 140 -9.04 -8.33 17.34
CA LEU A 140 -10.21 -7.52 17.01
C LEU A 140 -11.38 -8.38 16.52
N GLY A 141 -11.10 -9.45 15.77
CA GLY A 141 -12.12 -10.42 15.36
C GLY A 141 -12.80 -11.09 16.54
N LEU A 142 -12.00 -11.54 17.53
CA LEU A 142 -12.52 -12.16 18.75
C LEU A 142 -13.36 -11.17 19.58
N ASP A 143 -12.89 -9.93 19.74
CA ASP A 143 -13.60 -8.89 20.49
C ASP A 143 -14.97 -8.57 19.86
N VAL A 144 -15.03 -8.53 18.53
CA VAL A 144 -16.30 -8.35 17.79
C VAL A 144 -17.26 -9.52 18.05
N ASP A 145 -16.77 -10.76 18.06
CA ASP A 145 -17.61 -11.93 18.34
C ASP A 145 -18.12 -11.94 19.78
N VAL A 146 -17.30 -11.53 20.76
CA VAL A 146 -17.71 -11.37 22.16
C VAL A 146 -18.80 -10.31 22.27
N GLN A 147 -18.60 -9.12 21.69
CA GLN A 147 -19.62 -8.06 21.71
C GLN A 147 -20.93 -8.51 21.07
N LYS A 148 -20.85 -9.28 19.99
CA LYS A 148 -22.03 -9.84 19.32
C LYS A 148 -22.80 -10.80 20.23
N LEU A 149 -22.10 -11.65 20.98
CA LEU A 149 -22.71 -12.56 21.96
C LEU A 149 -23.37 -11.81 23.13
N GLU A 150 -22.72 -10.76 23.63
CA GLU A 150 -23.26 -9.91 24.70
C GLU A 150 -24.55 -9.20 24.26
N VAL A 151 -24.55 -8.61 23.06
CA VAL A 151 -25.75 -7.97 22.49
C VAL A 151 -26.90 -8.96 22.35
N GLU A 152 -26.63 -10.18 21.88
CA GLU A 152 -27.66 -11.21 21.73
C GLU A 152 -28.21 -11.67 23.08
N LYS A 153 -27.36 -11.78 24.12
CA LYS A 153 -27.79 -12.08 25.49
C LYS A 153 -28.69 -10.97 26.05
N MET A 154 -28.31 -9.71 25.85
CA MET A 154 -29.10 -8.54 26.28
C MET A 154 -30.46 -8.48 25.56
N ARG A 155 -30.49 -8.81 24.25
CA ARG A 155 -31.72 -8.89 23.47
C ARG A 155 -32.71 -9.93 24.04
N LYS A 156 -32.22 -11.12 24.38
CA LYS A 156 -33.03 -12.17 25.02
C LYS A 156 -33.56 -11.73 26.39
N GLY A 157 -32.72 -11.10 27.21
CA GLY A 157 -33.14 -10.56 28.51
C GLY A 157 -34.22 -9.49 28.39
N LYS A 158 -34.07 -8.57 27.44
CA LYS A 158 -35.06 -7.52 27.15
C LYS A 158 -36.41 -8.10 26.71
N ASN A 159 -36.40 -9.08 25.80
CA ASN A 159 -37.64 -9.71 25.32
C ASN A 159 -38.41 -10.38 26.46
N LYS A 160 -37.71 -11.09 27.36
CA LYS A 160 -38.35 -11.69 28.54
C LYS A 160 -38.96 -10.65 29.48
N ALA A 161 -38.23 -9.57 29.78
CA ALA A 161 -38.75 -8.49 30.62
C ALA A 161 -39.99 -7.81 30.01
N GLU A 162 -40.04 -7.68 28.68
CA GLU A 162 -41.19 -7.15 27.94
C GLU A 162 -42.42 -8.08 28.05
N GLU A 163 -42.23 -9.40 27.94
CA GLU A 163 -43.27 -10.41 28.12
C GLU A 163 -43.84 -10.40 29.56
N ASP A 164 -42.96 -10.33 30.56
CA ASP A 164 -43.33 -10.25 31.98
C ASP A 164 -44.12 -8.96 32.27
N LEU A 165 -43.69 -7.82 31.71
CA LEU A 165 -44.39 -6.54 31.84
C LEU A 165 -45.79 -6.59 31.22
N ASN A 166 -45.93 -7.18 30.03
CA ASN A 166 -47.22 -7.34 29.36
C ASN A 166 -48.17 -8.22 30.18
N SER A 167 -47.66 -9.30 30.75
CA SER A 167 -48.42 -10.20 31.64
C SER A 167 -48.90 -9.46 32.91
N LEU A 168 -48.01 -8.71 33.55
CA LEU A 168 -48.33 -7.89 34.73
C LEU A 168 -49.41 -6.83 34.41
N LYS A 169 -49.30 -6.17 33.26
CA LYS A 169 -50.27 -5.18 32.77
C LYS A 169 -51.66 -5.78 32.58
N ILE A 170 -51.75 -7.02 32.07
CA ILE A 170 -53.02 -7.76 31.93
C ILE A 170 -53.59 -8.10 33.31
N ASN A 171 -52.78 -8.63 34.23
CA ASN A 171 -53.21 -8.99 35.58
C ASN A 171 -53.72 -7.78 36.36
N TYR A 172 -53.03 -6.65 36.29
CA TYR A 172 -53.46 -5.41 36.92
C TYR A 172 -54.81 -4.91 36.37
N LYS A 173 -55.02 -4.97 35.04
CA LYS A 173 -56.33 -4.64 34.44
C LYS A 173 -57.44 -5.53 34.98
N LYS A 174 -57.21 -6.84 35.11
CA LYS A 174 -58.18 -7.79 35.70
C LYS A 174 -58.50 -7.43 37.14
N LEU A 175 -57.49 -7.20 37.98
CA LEU A 175 -57.67 -6.81 39.39
C LEU A 175 -58.46 -5.48 39.51
N ARG A 176 -58.16 -4.50 38.67
CA ARG A 176 -58.88 -3.22 38.68
C ARG A 176 -60.35 -3.39 38.28
N LEU A 177 -60.64 -4.25 37.30
CA LEU A 177 -62.01 -4.59 36.93
C LEU A 177 -62.73 -5.30 38.08
N SER A 178 -62.10 -6.30 38.70
CA SER A 178 -62.70 -7.04 39.81
C SER A 178 -63.04 -6.13 41.00
N MET A 179 -62.13 -5.23 41.39
CA MET A 179 -62.40 -4.24 42.45
C MET A 179 -63.54 -3.28 42.10
N ARG A 180 -63.73 -2.89 40.83
CA ARG A 180 -64.88 -2.09 40.41
C ARG A 180 -66.21 -2.85 40.54
N THR A 181 -66.22 -4.15 40.25
CA THR A 181 -67.41 -5.00 40.44
C THR A 181 -67.73 -5.27 41.91
N VAL A 182 -66.72 -5.41 42.78
CA VAL A 182 -66.92 -5.65 44.23
C VAL A 182 -67.22 -4.35 44.99
N GLY A 183 -66.76 -3.22 44.47
CA GLY A 183 -66.92 -1.89 45.07
C GLY A 183 -67.85 -0.96 44.29
N LEU A 184 -69.11 -1.34 44.09
CA LEU A 184 -70.17 -0.37 43.76
C LEU A 184 -71.55 -0.80 44.30
N GLY A 185 -71.57 -1.22 45.57
CA GLY A 185 -72.78 -1.24 46.39
C GLY A 185 -72.73 -0.08 47.39
N LYS A 186 -73.14 1.11 46.98
CA LYS A 186 -73.56 2.16 47.93
C LYS A 186 -74.89 2.74 47.47
N THR A 187 -75.96 2.38 48.17
CA THR A 187 -76.94 3.33 48.73
C THR A 187 -77.87 2.59 49.70
N SER A 188 -77.71 2.84 50.99
CA SER A 188 -78.84 2.97 51.91
C SER A 188 -78.63 4.26 52.66
N LYS A 189 -79.22 5.33 52.14
CA LYS A 189 -79.49 6.57 52.85
C LYS A 189 -80.99 6.55 53.14
N GLN A 190 -81.29 6.74 54.42
CA GLN A 190 -82.59 7.06 55.02
C GLN A 190 -83.58 5.91 55.17
#